data_AF-A0A260Z769-F1
#
_entry.id   AF-A0A260Z769-F1
#
_cell.length_a   1.000
_cell.length_b   1.000
_cell.length_c   1.000
_cell.angle_alpha   90.00
_cell.angle_beta   90.00
_cell.angle_gamma   90.00
#
_symmetry.space_group_name_H-M   'P 1'
#
loop_
_entity.id
_entity.type
_entity.pdbx_description
1 polymer ?
#
loop_
_entity_poly.entity_id
_entity_poly.type
_entity_poly.pdbx_seq_one_letter_code
_entity_poly.pdbx_strand_id
1 'polypeptide(L)'
;MITDKKPITHFSSIHIYQKYYQIEFNLNSTIPENSIRLKYTKTKSGCSVNAIYEDVGHRRVLENTDYIDALCKDLANLLKYQKTVTQEFHLLCSIDGPERLELWKKIQRTLHETSQEIKNQLLLKAKSCNIRNLDASDILGILPYFDYNILKGISITPKDYRVNLNEIMELPQWKHASSAVVDQLSFKYPEDGDDILTPLGRPSLHGCPGNPDQKTWFFRRRETGYVLSVEYDGINLFYEKLDVNYVPKKAVVME
;
A
#
# COMPACT_ATOMS: atom_id res chain seq x y z
N MET A 1 -5.14 7.08 -23.58
CA MET A 1 -5.09 8.55 -23.48
C MET A 1 -4.31 8.96 -22.24
N ILE A 2 -3.02 8.66 -22.28
CA ILE A 2 -1.99 9.68 -22.13
C ILE A 2 -1.88 10.22 -23.57
N THR A 3 -2.15 11.51 -23.77
CA THR A 3 -2.39 12.09 -25.10
C THR A 3 -1.13 12.04 -25.96
N ASP A 4 -1.30 12.10 -27.29
CA ASP A 4 -0.25 12.19 -28.32
C ASP A 4 0.64 13.45 -28.22
N LYS A 5 0.64 14.15 -27.07
CA LYS A 5 1.49 15.29 -26.77
C LYS A 5 2.54 14.86 -25.76
N LYS A 6 3.81 14.93 -26.21
CA LYS A 6 5.09 14.67 -25.53
C LYS A 6 4.97 14.03 -24.14
N PRO A 7 5.43 12.77 -23.95
CA PRO A 7 5.44 12.17 -22.63
C PRO A 7 6.28 13.07 -21.71
N ILE A 8 5.64 13.69 -20.73
CA ILE A 8 6.33 14.24 -19.59
C ILE A 8 7.00 13.03 -18.95
N THR A 9 8.31 12.92 -19.16
CA THR A 9 9.00 11.65 -18.99
C THR A 9 9.32 11.35 -17.55
N HIS A 10 9.11 12.30 -16.62
CA HIS A 10 9.44 12.09 -15.21
C HIS A 10 8.27 12.45 -14.29
N PHE A 11 7.57 11.42 -13.84
CA PHE A 11 6.63 11.52 -12.73
C PHE A 11 7.36 11.26 -11.41
N SER A 12 7.08 12.07 -10.39
CA SER A 12 7.55 11.87 -9.03
C SER A 12 6.81 10.71 -8.38
N SER A 13 5.49 10.63 -8.56
CA SER A 13 4.69 9.54 -8.03
C SER A 13 3.55 9.12 -8.95
N ILE A 14 3.19 7.84 -8.88
CA ILE A 14 2.06 7.26 -9.60
C ILE A 14 1.08 6.70 -8.58
N HIS A 15 -0.20 7.06 -8.69
CA HIS A 15 -1.24 6.65 -7.74
C HIS A 15 -2.40 6.04 -8.49
N ILE A 16 -2.81 4.83 -8.09
CA ILE A 16 -4.10 4.24 -8.46
C ILE A 16 -4.94 4.19 -7.18
N TYR A 17 -6.02 4.97 -7.13
CA TYR A 17 -6.88 5.06 -5.97
C TYR A 17 -8.32 4.71 -6.32
N GLN A 18 -8.82 3.61 -5.74
CA GLN A 18 -10.19 3.16 -5.91
C GLN A 18 -11.12 3.74 -4.85
N LYS A 19 -12.23 4.31 -5.32
CA LYS A 19 -13.42 4.76 -4.58
C LYS A 19 -14.66 4.05 -5.12
N TYR A 20 -15.81 4.20 -4.46
CA TYR A 20 -17.07 3.64 -4.99
C TYR A 20 -17.38 4.20 -6.38
N TYR A 21 -17.55 3.31 -7.37
CA TYR A 21 -17.87 3.64 -8.76
C TYR A 21 -16.85 4.57 -9.46
N GLN A 22 -15.67 4.77 -8.87
CA GLN A 22 -14.69 5.74 -9.34
C GLN A 22 -13.27 5.26 -9.10
N ILE A 23 -12.38 5.48 -10.08
CA ILE A 23 -10.96 5.23 -9.91
C ILE A 23 -10.20 6.47 -10.36
N GLU A 24 -9.26 6.89 -9.54
CA GLU A 24 -8.31 7.96 -9.85
C GLU A 24 -6.96 7.34 -10.21
N PHE A 25 -6.42 7.74 -11.36
CA PHE A 25 -5.09 7.39 -11.81
C PHE A 25 -4.29 8.68 -12.00
N ASN A 26 -3.43 8.96 -11.03
CA ASN A 26 -2.70 10.22 -10.96
C ASN A 26 -1.23 9.97 -11.27
N LEU A 27 -0.71 10.71 -12.23
CA LEU A 27 0.70 10.75 -12.62
C LEU A 27 1.21 12.12 -12.18
N ASN A 28 1.79 12.18 -10.98
CA ASN A 28 2.21 13.43 -10.36
C ASN A 28 3.62 13.77 -10.79
N SER A 29 3.88 15.05 -11.07
CA SER A 29 5.22 15.58 -11.31
C SER A 29 5.65 16.48 -10.15
N THR A 30 6.96 16.74 -10.03
CA THR A 30 7.48 17.76 -9.11
C THR A 30 6.99 19.17 -9.46
N ILE A 31 6.62 19.38 -10.73
CA ILE A 31 5.99 20.60 -11.23
C ILE A 31 4.48 20.30 -11.35
N PRO A 32 3.61 20.85 -10.48
CA PRO A 32 2.20 20.50 -10.42
C PRO A 32 1.45 20.57 -11.76
N GLU A 33 1.76 21.58 -12.59
CA GLU A 33 1.15 21.84 -13.89
C GLU A 33 1.41 20.71 -14.90
N ASN A 34 2.51 19.97 -14.70
CA ASN A 34 2.90 18.80 -15.49
C ASN A 34 2.25 17.50 -15.00
N SER A 35 1.44 17.55 -13.94
CA SER A 35 0.75 16.38 -13.41
C SER A 35 -0.48 16.06 -14.24
N ILE A 36 -0.75 14.77 -14.41
CA ILE A 36 -1.92 14.27 -15.12
C ILE A 36 -2.81 13.55 -14.11
N ARG A 37 -4.06 13.99 -13.98
CA ARG A 37 -5.06 13.32 -13.13
C ARG A 37 -6.15 12.76 -14.00
N LEU A 38 -6.31 11.44 -14.01
CA LEU A 38 -7.36 10.75 -14.74
C LEU A 38 -8.37 10.19 -13.73
N LYS A 39 -9.64 10.54 -13.92
CA LYS A 39 -10.75 10.05 -13.10
C LYS A 39 -11.73 9.28 -13.97
N TYR A 40 -11.76 7.98 -13.77
CA TYR A 40 -12.68 7.05 -14.40
C TYR A 40 -13.90 6.90 -13.50
N THR A 41 -15.09 7.17 -14.03
CA THR A 41 -16.35 7.10 -13.28
C THR A 41 -17.32 6.19 -14.02
N LYS A 42 -17.88 5.21 -13.32
CA LYS A 42 -18.95 4.34 -13.84
C LYS A 42 -20.17 5.18 -14.17
N THR A 43 -20.78 4.94 -15.33
CA THR A 43 -22.06 5.53 -15.74
C THR A 43 -23.06 4.42 -16.06
N LYS A 44 -24.32 4.79 -16.31
CA LYS A 44 -25.37 3.82 -16.70
C LYS A 44 -25.04 3.07 -17.99
N SER A 45 -24.33 3.72 -18.91
CA SER A 45 -24.03 3.21 -20.26
C SER A 45 -22.55 2.88 -20.50
N GLY A 46 -21.69 3.00 -19.49
CA GLY A 46 -20.25 2.76 -19.64
C GLY A 46 -19.40 3.56 -18.65
N CYS A 47 -18.51 4.40 -19.18
CA CYS A 47 -17.52 5.14 -18.40
C CYS A 47 -17.48 6.62 -18.79
N SER A 48 -17.32 7.52 -17.81
CA SER A 48 -16.89 8.89 -18.02
C SER A 48 -15.44 9.03 -17.55
N VAL A 49 -14.58 9.55 -18.41
CA VAL A 49 -13.17 9.85 -18.10
C VAL A 49 -13.00 11.36 -18.04
N ASN A 50 -12.63 11.85 -16.86
CA ASN A 50 -12.21 13.24 -16.67
C ASN A 50 -10.69 13.27 -16.55
N ALA A 51 -10.01 13.94 -17.46
CA ALA A 51 -8.58 14.18 -17.42
C ALA A 51 -8.31 15.64 -17.04
N ILE A 52 -7.34 15.87 -16.15
CA ILE A 52 -6.84 17.21 -15.83
C ILE A 52 -5.34 17.19 -16.10
N TYR A 53 -4.88 18.09 -16.98
CA TYR A 53 -3.47 18.33 -17.29
C TYR A 53 -3.31 19.80 -17.72
N GLU A 54 -2.17 20.43 -17.44
CA GLU A 54 -1.94 21.86 -17.70
C GLU A 54 -3.02 22.77 -17.07
N ASP A 55 -3.59 22.35 -15.93
CA ASP A 55 -4.75 22.98 -15.26
C ASP A 55 -6.04 23.08 -16.09
N VAL A 56 -6.10 22.38 -17.22
CA VAL A 56 -7.29 22.31 -18.08
C VAL A 56 -8.03 20.99 -17.85
N GLY A 57 -9.34 21.09 -17.61
CA GLY A 57 -10.23 19.95 -17.50
C GLY A 57 -10.74 19.47 -18.86
N HIS A 58 -10.53 18.18 -19.15
CA HIS A 58 -11.01 17.51 -20.35
C HIS A 58 -11.92 16.36 -19.96
N ARG A 59 -13.15 16.34 -20.48
CA ARG A 59 -14.10 15.26 -20.21
C ARG A 59 -14.42 14.49 -21.49
N ARG A 60 -14.43 13.17 -21.39
CA ARG A 60 -14.91 12.27 -22.45
C ARG A 60 -15.83 11.22 -21.85
N VAL A 61 -16.86 10.84 -22.61
CA VAL A 61 -17.70 9.68 -22.32
C VAL A 61 -17.29 8.54 -23.25
N LEU A 62 -17.09 7.36 -22.68
CA LEU A 62 -16.80 6.11 -23.36
C LEU A 62 -18.01 5.20 -23.18
N GLU A 63 -18.91 5.22 -24.15
CA GLU A 63 -20.07 4.33 -24.16
C GLU A 63 -19.63 2.87 -24.30
N ASN A 64 -20.39 1.97 -23.68
CA ASN A 64 -20.18 0.52 -23.69
C ASN A 64 -18.77 0.08 -23.24
N THR A 65 -18.05 0.94 -22.53
CA THR A 65 -16.73 0.66 -21.99
C THR A 65 -16.79 0.64 -20.47
N ASP A 66 -16.36 -0.46 -19.87
CA ASP A 66 -16.21 -0.54 -18.41
C ASP A 66 -15.10 0.39 -17.93
N TYR A 67 -15.33 1.03 -16.78
CA TYR A 67 -14.42 2.05 -16.24
C TYR A 67 -13.11 1.46 -15.73
N ILE A 68 -13.09 0.20 -15.30
CA ILE A 68 -11.86 -0.50 -14.91
C ILE A 68 -11.07 -0.89 -16.17
N ASP A 69 -11.74 -1.33 -17.23
CA ASP A 69 -11.07 -1.64 -18.50
C ASP A 69 -10.44 -0.40 -19.13
N ALA A 70 -11.11 0.75 -19.05
CA ALA A 70 -10.55 2.03 -19.48
C ALA A 70 -9.26 2.38 -18.73
N LEU A 71 -9.25 2.22 -17.40
CA LEU A 71 -8.04 2.39 -16.57
C LEU A 71 -6.95 1.40 -16.99
N CYS A 72 -7.27 0.11 -17.10
CA CYS A 72 -6.30 -0.94 -17.41
C CYS A 72 -5.61 -0.71 -18.75
N LYS A 73 -6.35 -0.19 -19.75
CA LYS A 73 -5.78 0.22 -21.03
C LYS A 73 -4.74 1.34 -20.89
N ASP A 74 -5.03 2.35 -20.07
CA ASP A 74 -4.09 3.46 -19.84
C ASP A 74 -2.90 3.02 -18.98
N LEU A 75 -3.11 2.14 -17.99
CA LEU A 75 -2.05 1.51 -17.21
C LEU A 75 -1.12 0.69 -18.10
N ALA A 76 -1.65 -0.18 -18.97
CA ALA A 76 -0.84 -0.96 -19.92
C ALA A 76 0.03 -0.05 -20.79
N ASN A 77 -0.53 1.06 -21.30
CA ASN A 77 0.25 2.03 -22.06
C ASN A 77 1.34 2.68 -21.22
N LEU A 78 1.06 3.09 -19.97
CA LEU A 78 2.08 3.63 -19.08
C LEU A 78 3.23 2.64 -18.89
N LEU A 79 2.92 1.38 -18.57
CA LEU A 79 3.91 0.34 -18.30
C LEU A 79 4.81 0.05 -19.51
N LYS A 80 4.25 0.05 -20.73
CA LYS A 80 5.01 -0.14 -21.98
C LYS A 80 6.00 0.99 -22.25
N TYR A 81 5.63 2.22 -21.89
CA TYR A 81 6.37 3.42 -22.26
C TYR A 81 7.10 4.09 -21.09
N GLN A 82 7.03 3.53 -19.87
CA GLN A 82 7.72 4.06 -18.69
C GLN A 82 9.24 3.90 -18.82
N LYS A 83 9.91 5.01 -19.12
CA LYS A 83 11.38 5.06 -19.26
C LYS A 83 12.09 5.38 -17.96
N THR A 84 11.53 6.25 -17.13
CA THR A 84 12.18 6.72 -15.90
C THR A 84 11.74 5.96 -14.67
N VAL A 85 12.62 5.94 -13.68
CA VAL A 85 12.30 5.54 -12.32
C VAL A 85 11.44 6.61 -11.67
N THR A 86 10.31 6.19 -11.12
CA THR A 86 9.43 7.02 -10.29
C THR A 86 9.88 6.94 -8.82
N GLN A 87 9.67 7.99 -8.04
CA GLN A 87 10.02 7.94 -6.62
C GLN A 87 9.07 7.00 -5.86
N GLU A 88 7.76 7.13 -6.10
CA GLU A 88 6.74 6.38 -5.35
C GLU A 88 5.65 5.80 -6.25
N PHE A 89 5.15 4.61 -5.91
CA PHE A 89 4.00 3.99 -6.54
C PHE A 89 2.96 3.60 -5.49
N HIS A 90 1.75 4.12 -5.61
CA HIS A 90 0.69 3.96 -4.62
C HIS A 90 -0.49 3.17 -5.19
N LEU A 91 -0.84 2.08 -4.52
CA LEU A 91 -2.02 1.25 -4.78
C LEU A 91 -2.95 1.35 -3.58
N LEU A 92 -4.01 2.13 -3.73
CA LEU A 92 -4.88 2.52 -2.63
C LEU A 92 -6.31 2.04 -2.91
N CYS A 93 -6.93 1.35 -1.94
CA CYS A 93 -8.35 1.02 -2.00
C CYS A 93 -9.08 1.53 -0.76
N SER A 94 -10.14 2.32 -0.93
CA SER A 94 -10.99 2.76 0.19
C SER A 94 -12.28 1.96 0.33
N ILE A 95 -12.49 0.91 -0.47
CA ILE A 95 -13.76 0.20 -0.53
C ILE A 95 -13.60 -1.30 -0.28
N ASP A 96 -14.54 -1.85 0.45
CA ASP A 96 -14.71 -3.30 0.55
C ASP A 96 -15.91 -3.73 -0.29
N GLY A 97 -15.67 -4.68 -1.20
CA GLY A 97 -16.72 -5.21 -2.05
C GLY A 97 -16.23 -5.89 -3.32
N PRO A 98 -17.17 -6.37 -4.17
CA PRO A 98 -16.84 -7.06 -5.42
C PRO A 98 -16.08 -6.18 -6.41
N GLU A 99 -16.33 -4.87 -6.45
CA GLU A 99 -15.60 -3.93 -7.33
C GLU A 99 -14.10 -3.86 -7.01
N ARG A 100 -13.71 -4.04 -5.73
CA ARG A 100 -12.31 -4.16 -5.32
C ARG A 100 -11.65 -5.39 -5.96
N LEU A 101 -12.30 -6.54 -5.81
CA LEU A 101 -11.81 -7.81 -6.34
C LEU A 101 -11.70 -7.77 -7.87
N GLU A 102 -12.68 -7.16 -8.54
CA GLU A 102 -12.66 -7.00 -9.99
C GLU A 102 -11.50 -6.12 -10.45
N LEU A 103 -11.27 -4.97 -9.78
CA LEU A 103 -10.15 -4.07 -10.09
C LEU A 103 -8.82 -4.80 -10.00
N TRP A 104 -8.55 -5.48 -8.88
CA TRP A 104 -7.25 -6.12 -8.68
C TRP A 104 -7.01 -7.28 -9.62
N LYS A 105 -8.03 -8.10 -9.90
CA LYS A 105 -7.95 -9.14 -10.94
C LYS A 105 -7.61 -8.55 -12.31
N LYS A 106 -8.26 -7.45 -12.71
CA LYS A 106 -7.99 -6.80 -14.00
C LYS A 106 -6.60 -6.15 -14.03
N ILE A 107 -6.12 -5.55 -12.93
CA ILE A 107 -4.76 -5.02 -12.83
C ILE A 107 -3.71 -6.14 -12.92
N GLN A 108 -3.88 -7.24 -12.18
CA GLN A 108 -2.97 -8.40 -12.26
C GLN A 108 -2.91 -8.97 -13.68
N ARG A 109 -4.06 -9.14 -14.33
CA ARG A 109 -4.13 -9.56 -15.74
C ARG A 109 -3.41 -8.57 -16.64
N THR A 110 -3.61 -7.26 -16.46
CA THR A 110 -2.95 -6.22 -17.24
C THR A 110 -1.43 -6.25 -17.09
N LEU A 111 -0.93 -6.43 -15.86
CA LEU A 111 0.50 -6.61 -15.58
C LEU A 111 1.03 -7.86 -16.28
N HIS A 112 0.33 -8.98 -16.16
CA HIS A 112 0.71 -10.24 -16.79
C HIS A 112 0.77 -10.11 -18.32
N GLU A 113 -0.32 -9.69 -18.97
CA GLU A 113 -0.40 -9.54 -20.42
C GLU A 113 0.65 -8.55 -20.94
N THR A 114 0.85 -7.43 -20.25
CA THR A 114 1.88 -6.44 -20.63
C THR A 114 3.28 -7.03 -20.50
N SER A 115 3.56 -7.81 -19.44
CA SER A 115 4.86 -8.46 -19.25
C SER A 115 5.20 -9.45 -20.36
N GLN A 116 4.18 -10.19 -20.84
CA GLN A 116 4.34 -11.13 -21.95
C GLN A 116 4.58 -10.39 -23.26
N GLU A 117 3.82 -9.31 -23.51
CA GLU A 117 3.94 -8.51 -24.73
C GLU A 117 5.33 -7.87 -24.86
N ILE A 118 5.84 -7.24 -23.80
CA ILE A 118 7.15 -6.58 -23.84
C ILE A 118 8.32 -7.49 -23.46
N LYS A 119 8.03 -8.77 -23.15
CA LYS A 119 9.00 -9.79 -22.73
C LYS A 119 9.86 -9.35 -21.54
N ASN A 120 9.24 -8.71 -20.56
CA ASN A 120 9.89 -8.27 -19.33
C ASN A 120 8.92 -8.37 -18.15
N GLN A 121 9.30 -9.11 -17.12
CA GLN A 121 8.53 -9.25 -15.88
C GLN A 121 8.60 -7.99 -15.01
N LEU A 122 9.74 -7.28 -15.01
CA LEU A 122 10.00 -6.14 -14.14
C LEU A 122 9.47 -4.85 -14.79
N LEU A 123 8.14 -4.67 -14.71
CA LEU A 123 7.41 -3.57 -15.34
C LEU A 123 7.49 -2.27 -14.54
N LEU A 124 7.30 -2.36 -13.22
CA LEU A 124 7.13 -1.22 -12.34
C LEU A 124 8.48 -0.70 -11.84
N LYS A 125 8.90 0.45 -12.37
CA LYS A 125 10.15 1.13 -12.00
C LYS A 125 9.88 2.21 -10.96
N ALA A 126 9.82 1.82 -9.69
CA ALA A 126 9.59 2.74 -8.57
C ALA A 126 10.56 2.45 -7.42
N LYS A 127 11.04 3.50 -6.74
CA LYS A 127 11.93 3.33 -5.57
C LYS A 127 11.18 2.93 -4.32
N SER A 128 9.93 3.34 -4.17
CA SER A 128 9.06 2.88 -3.10
C SER A 128 7.67 2.49 -3.61
N CYS A 129 7.03 1.55 -2.93
CA CYS A 129 5.62 1.24 -3.13
C CYS A 129 4.84 1.34 -1.82
N ASN A 130 3.61 1.84 -1.91
CA ASN A 130 2.63 1.85 -0.83
C ASN A 130 1.39 1.10 -1.29
N ILE A 131 1.05 0.02 -0.60
CA ILE A 131 -0.08 -0.85 -0.93
C ILE A 131 -1.03 -0.83 0.26
N ARG A 132 -2.28 -0.39 0.05
CA ARG A 132 -3.27 -0.31 1.13
C ARG A 132 -4.55 -1.06 0.79
N ASN A 133 -5.04 -1.80 1.78
CA ASN A 133 -6.31 -2.52 1.76
C ASN A 133 -6.37 -3.61 0.66
N LEU A 134 -5.26 -4.35 0.52
CA LEU A 134 -5.16 -5.54 -0.32
C LEU A 134 -4.95 -6.80 0.56
N ASP A 135 -5.38 -7.95 0.06
CA ASP A 135 -5.10 -9.25 0.68
C ASP A 135 -3.73 -9.81 0.21
N ALA A 136 -3.25 -10.87 0.88
CA ALA A 136 -1.95 -11.47 0.54
C ALA A 136 -1.87 -11.91 -0.91
N SER A 137 -2.94 -12.53 -1.43
CA SER A 137 -3.01 -12.98 -2.82
C SER A 137 -2.87 -11.83 -3.80
N ASP A 138 -3.52 -10.70 -3.54
CA ASP A 138 -3.43 -9.52 -4.39
C ASP A 138 -2.00 -8.95 -4.38
N ILE A 139 -1.36 -8.88 -3.20
CA ILE A 139 0.01 -8.41 -3.06
C ILE A 139 0.99 -9.33 -3.79
N LEU A 140 0.85 -10.66 -3.61
CA LEU A 140 1.66 -11.66 -4.32
C LEU A 140 1.47 -11.60 -5.85
N GLY A 141 0.27 -11.23 -6.32
CA GLY A 141 -0.02 -11.04 -7.73
C GLY A 141 0.56 -9.76 -8.33
N ILE A 142 1.03 -8.81 -7.52
CA ILE A 142 1.46 -7.48 -7.98
C ILE A 142 2.94 -7.22 -7.70
N LEU A 143 3.39 -7.51 -6.47
CA LEU A 143 4.75 -7.20 -6.03
C LEU A 143 5.84 -7.77 -6.95
N PRO A 144 5.71 -8.99 -7.52
CA PRO A 144 6.71 -9.54 -8.46
C PRO A 144 6.95 -8.73 -9.73
N TYR A 145 6.05 -7.80 -10.09
CA TYR A 145 6.21 -6.93 -11.26
C TYR A 145 7.04 -5.67 -10.98
N PHE A 146 7.41 -5.41 -9.73
CA PHE A 146 8.37 -4.36 -9.39
C PHE A 146 9.81 -4.82 -9.64
N ASP A 147 10.63 -3.91 -10.18
CA ASP A 147 12.06 -4.13 -10.32
C ASP A 147 12.73 -4.12 -8.94
N TYR A 148 13.16 -5.30 -8.47
CA TYR A 148 13.79 -5.48 -7.16
C TYR A 148 15.16 -4.80 -7.03
N ASN A 149 15.83 -4.45 -8.15
CA ASN A 149 17.08 -3.69 -8.09
C ASN A 149 16.81 -2.22 -7.74
N ILE A 150 15.63 -1.72 -8.12
CA ILE A 150 15.21 -0.33 -7.98
C ILE A 150 14.40 -0.11 -6.71
N LEU A 151 13.49 -1.05 -6.39
CA LEU A 151 12.60 -0.96 -5.23
C LEU A 151 13.40 -1.05 -3.92
N LYS A 152 13.35 0.01 -3.12
CA LYS A 152 14.04 0.13 -1.82
C LYS A 152 13.09 0.26 -0.64
N GLY A 153 11.89 0.78 -0.86
CA GLY A 153 10.86 0.95 0.18
C GLY A 153 9.60 0.17 -0.13
N ILE A 154 9.11 -0.60 0.82
CA ILE A 154 7.82 -1.29 0.74
C ILE A 154 6.99 -0.89 1.96
N SER A 155 5.78 -0.37 1.74
CA SER A 155 4.80 -0.12 2.79
C SER A 155 3.51 -0.86 2.44
N ILE A 156 3.07 -1.73 3.35
CA ILE A 156 1.86 -2.53 3.18
C ILE A 156 0.93 -2.26 4.36
N THR A 157 -0.26 -1.76 4.08
CA THR A 157 -1.39 -1.77 5.02
C THR A 157 -2.35 -2.84 4.54
N PRO A 158 -2.31 -4.08 5.10
CA PRO A 158 -3.17 -5.16 4.62
C PRO A 158 -4.63 -4.86 4.90
N LYS A 159 -5.53 -5.51 4.14
CA LYS A 159 -6.98 -5.41 4.37
C LYS A 159 -7.42 -5.98 5.72
N ASP A 160 -6.79 -7.09 6.13
CA ASP A 160 -7.11 -7.81 7.36
C ASP A 160 -5.80 -8.08 8.13
N TYR A 161 -5.85 -8.03 9.47
CA TYR A 161 -4.74 -8.37 10.35
C TYR A 161 -4.30 -9.84 10.20
N ARG A 162 -5.16 -10.70 9.67
CA ARG A 162 -4.88 -12.13 9.44
C ARG A 162 -4.10 -12.41 8.16
N VAL A 163 -3.74 -11.39 7.39
CA VAL A 163 -2.99 -11.57 6.14
C VAL A 163 -1.63 -12.20 6.47
N ASN A 164 -1.43 -13.43 6.00
CA ASN A 164 -0.16 -14.14 6.11
C ASN A 164 0.85 -13.55 5.12
N LEU A 165 1.92 -12.94 5.65
CA LEU A 165 2.95 -12.28 4.85
C LEU A 165 4.15 -13.17 4.55
N ASN A 166 4.19 -14.41 5.05
CA ASN A 166 5.36 -15.28 4.91
C ASN A 166 5.78 -15.45 3.45
N GLU A 167 4.82 -15.72 2.55
CA GLU A 167 5.12 -15.87 1.11
C GLU A 167 5.58 -14.55 0.47
N ILE A 168 5.04 -13.40 0.93
CA ILE A 168 5.45 -12.08 0.43
C ILE A 168 6.90 -11.79 0.84
N MET A 169 7.27 -12.16 2.07
CA MET A 169 8.64 -11.99 2.59
C MET A 169 9.67 -12.84 1.83
N GLU A 170 9.23 -13.93 1.20
CA GLU A 170 10.11 -14.77 0.39
C GLU A 170 10.41 -14.18 -0.99
N LEU A 171 9.65 -13.19 -1.45
CA LEU A 171 9.83 -12.56 -2.76
C LEU A 171 11.18 -11.82 -2.86
N PRO A 172 11.84 -11.85 -4.04
CA PRO A 172 13.07 -11.09 -4.26
C PRO A 172 12.91 -9.59 -3.94
N GLN A 173 11.76 -9.00 -4.30
CA GLN A 173 11.45 -7.59 -4.05
C GLN A 173 11.49 -7.25 -2.57
N TRP A 174 10.96 -8.13 -1.72
CA TRP A 174 10.97 -7.93 -0.28
C TRP A 174 12.40 -8.04 0.28
N LYS A 175 13.12 -9.08 -0.11
CA LYS A 175 14.50 -9.35 0.36
C LYS A 175 15.52 -8.29 -0.05
N HIS A 176 15.31 -7.62 -1.19
CA HIS A 176 16.20 -6.57 -1.69
C HIS A 176 15.82 -5.16 -1.22
N ALA A 177 14.63 -4.98 -0.65
CA ALA A 177 14.21 -3.69 -0.12
C ALA A 177 15.08 -3.31 1.09
N SER A 178 15.48 -2.04 1.16
CA SER A 178 16.24 -1.50 2.30
C SER A 178 15.33 -1.17 3.49
N SER A 179 14.03 -0.98 3.24
CA SER A 179 13.02 -0.75 4.26
C SER A 179 11.72 -1.42 3.83
N ALA A 180 11.10 -2.15 4.77
CA ALA A 180 9.78 -2.71 4.61
C ALA A 180 8.99 -2.45 5.89
N VAL A 181 7.80 -1.87 5.75
CA VAL A 181 6.87 -1.56 6.84
C VAL A 181 5.55 -2.25 6.56
N VAL A 182 5.00 -2.90 7.57
CA VAL A 182 3.66 -3.46 7.54
C VAL A 182 2.82 -2.74 8.58
N ASP A 183 1.97 -1.83 8.14
CA ASP A 183 1.05 -1.09 9.00
C ASP A 183 -0.19 -1.96 9.24
N GLN A 184 -0.11 -2.88 10.22
CA GLN A 184 -1.26 -3.65 10.70
C GLN A 184 -1.96 -2.92 11.85
N LEU A 185 -2.66 -1.81 11.58
CA LEU A 185 -3.49 -1.18 12.62
C LEU A 185 -4.85 -0.73 12.05
N SER A 186 -5.88 -1.53 12.33
CA SER A 186 -7.26 -1.04 12.39
C SER A 186 -7.99 -1.73 13.53
N PHE A 187 -8.00 -1.07 14.69
CA PHE A 187 -8.95 -1.37 15.74
C PHE A 187 -10.22 -0.56 15.43
N LYS A 188 -11.30 -1.20 14.98
CA LYS A 188 -12.64 -0.58 14.98
C LYS A 188 -13.37 -1.09 16.21
N TYR A 189 -13.36 -0.31 17.30
CA TYR A 189 -13.91 -0.76 18.57
C TYR A 189 -15.01 0.14 19.12
N PRO A 190 -15.96 -0.44 19.87
CA PRO A 190 -17.03 0.30 20.53
C PRO A 190 -16.42 1.30 21.51
N GLU A 191 -17.12 2.39 21.76
CA GLU A 191 -16.65 3.58 22.50
C GLU A 191 -16.26 3.35 23.98
N ASP A 192 -16.21 2.12 24.48
CA ASP A 192 -15.95 1.83 25.90
C ASP A 192 -14.61 1.07 26.09
N GLY A 193 -13.72 1.72 26.85
CA GLY A 193 -12.30 1.40 26.99
C GLY A 193 -11.91 0.44 28.13
N ASP A 194 -10.59 0.35 28.33
CA ASP A 194 -9.82 -0.47 29.29
C ASP A 194 -9.89 -1.99 29.19
N ASP A 195 -10.97 -2.59 28.71
CA ASP A 195 -11.12 -4.05 28.63
C ASP A 195 -10.18 -4.74 27.61
N ILE A 196 -9.63 -3.96 26.67
CA ILE A 196 -8.78 -4.47 25.58
C ILE A 196 -7.37 -4.86 26.03
N LEU A 197 -6.88 -4.27 27.11
CA LEU A 197 -5.56 -4.57 27.67
C LEU A 197 -5.63 -5.69 28.71
N THR A 198 -6.83 -6.09 29.12
CA THR A 198 -7.08 -7.17 30.08
C THR A 198 -6.35 -8.47 29.70
N PRO A 199 -6.32 -8.91 28.42
CA PRO A 199 -5.57 -10.11 28.03
C PRO A 199 -4.05 -9.97 28.16
N LEU A 200 -3.50 -8.75 28.04
CA LEU A 200 -2.07 -8.49 28.24
C LEU A 200 -1.69 -8.45 29.73
N GLY A 201 -2.68 -8.40 30.62
CA GLY A 201 -2.48 -8.31 32.05
C GLY A 201 -1.87 -6.97 32.48
N ARG A 202 -1.24 -6.95 33.66
CA ARG A 202 -0.64 -5.73 34.19
C ARG A 202 0.60 -5.34 33.38
N PRO A 203 0.74 -4.07 32.97
CA PRO A 203 1.90 -3.63 32.23
C PRO A 203 3.17 -3.76 33.07
N SER A 204 4.25 -4.11 32.40
CA SER A 204 5.60 -4.21 32.97
C SER A 204 6.13 -2.85 33.39
N LEU A 205 5.70 -1.77 32.71
CA LEU A 205 6.00 -0.39 33.02
C LEU A 205 4.74 0.48 32.89
N HIS A 206 4.53 1.35 33.88
CA HIS A 206 3.53 2.42 33.83
C HIS A 206 4.23 3.76 33.54
N GLY A 207 3.71 4.48 32.55
CA GLY A 207 3.82 5.92 32.31
C GLY A 207 5.21 6.53 32.37
N CYS A 208 5.66 7.13 31.27
CA CYS A 208 6.73 8.14 31.36
C CYS A 208 6.14 9.48 31.85
N PRO A 209 6.92 10.38 32.49
CA PRO A 209 6.41 11.66 32.98
C PRO A 209 5.71 12.54 31.92
N GLY A 210 6.02 12.35 30.63
CA GLY A 210 5.39 13.05 29.51
C GLY A 210 4.15 12.37 28.92
N ASN A 211 3.86 11.12 29.30
CA ASN A 211 2.66 10.40 28.89
C ASN A 211 2.23 9.41 30.00
N PRO A 212 1.34 9.82 30.92
CA PRO A 212 0.91 8.99 32.03
C PRO A 212 0.07 7.78 31.59
N ASP A 213 -0.53 7.84 30.40
CA ASP A 213 -1.36 6.77 29.84
C ASP A 213 -0.52 5.68 29.14
N GLN A 214 0.79 5.91 29.01
CA GLN A 214 1.70 4.96 28.41
C GLN A 214 1.79 3.67 29.26
N LYS A 215 1.59 2.53 28.62
CA LYS A 215 1.66 1.19 29.22
C LYS A 215 2.55 0.33 28.34
N THR A 216 3.54 -0.36 28.93
CA THR A 216 4.45 -1.22 28.16
C THR A 216 4.50 -2.62 28.76
N TRP A 217 4.41 -3.64 27.91
CA TRP A 217 4.51 -5.05 28.24
C TRP A 217 5.71 -5.67 27.52
N PHE A 218 6.38 -6.61 28.17
CA PHE A 218 7.49 -7.35 27.58
C PHE A 218 7.18 -8.84 27.61
N PHE A 219 7.22 -9.50 26.46
CA PHE A 219 6.96 -10.94 26.32
C PHE A 219 8.19 -11.66 25.78
N ARG A 220 8.63 -12.71 26.46
CA ARG A 220 9.73 -13.56 26.02
C ARG A 220 9.19 -14.89 25.57
N ARG A 221 9.51 -15.27 24.33
CA ARG A 221 9.35 -16.65 23.89
C ARG A 221 10.61 -17.43 24.25
N ARG A 222 10.45 -18.56 24.95
CA ARG A 222 11.56 -19.46 25.32
C ARG A 222 12.44 -19.74 24.10
N GLU A 223 13.75 -19.76 24.33
CA GLU A 223 14.81 -20.10 23.36
C GLU A 223 15.16 -19.03 22.30
N THR A 224 14.51 -17.88 22.32
CA THR A 224 14.91 -16.74 21.48
C THR A 224 15.54 -15.68 22.38
N GLY A 225 16.78 -15.26 22.12
CA GLY A 225 17.48 -14.20 22.90
C GLY A 225 16.84 -12.80 22.80
N TYR A 226 15.56 -12.75 22.45
CA TYR A 226 14.80 -11.55 22.12
C TYR A 226 13.51 -11.50 22.95
N VAL A 227 13.02 -10.29 23.13
CA VAL A 227 11.79 -9.97 23.85
C VAL A 227 10.92 -9.10 22.94
N LEU A 228 9.64 -9.42 22.85
CA LEU A 228 8.65 -8.57 22.21
C LEU A 228 8.25 -7.48 23.20
N SER A 229 8.54 -6.22 22.85
CA SER A 229 7.97 -5.05 23.53
C SER A 229 6.65 -4.70 22.87
N VAL A 230 5.61 -4.50 23.68
CA VAL A 230 4.31 -3.99 23.24
C VAL A 230 4.05 -2.74 24.04
N GLU A 231 3.84 -1.61 23.39
CA GLU A 231 3.61 -0.32 24.03
C GLU A 231 2.26 0.25 23.59
N TYR A 232 1.50 0.76 24.55
CA TYR A 232 0.28 1.52 24.31
C TYR A 232 0.49 2.94 24.81
N ASP A 233 0.25 3.96 23.98
CA ASP A 233 0.47 5.38 24.34
C ASP A 233 -0.80 6.11 24.81
N GLY A 234 -1.91 5.39 24.97
CA GLY A 234 -3.23 5.98 25.24
C GLY A 234 -4.14 6.02 24.01
N ILE A 235 -3.58 5.88 22.80
CA ILE A 235 -4.30 5.95 21.52
C ILE A 235 -3.89 4.79 20.59
N ASN A 236 -2.58 4.55 20.47
CA ASN A 236 -1.96 3.61 19.56
C ASN A 236 -1.27 2.48 20.30
N LEU A 237 -1.18 1.32 19.65
CA LEU A 237 -0.42 0.18 20.13
C LEU A 237 0.76 -0.08 19.17
N PHE A 238 1.96 0.01 19.71
CA PHE A 238 3.23 -0.26 19.03
C PHE A 238 3.78 -1.60 19.49
N TYR A 239 4.53 -2.26 18.63
CA TYR A 239 5.31 -3.43 19.03
C TYR A 239 6.66 -3.45 18.33
N GLU A 240 7.66 -3.93 19.04
CA GLU A 240 9.02 -4.08 18.52
C GLU A 240 9.71 -5.30 19.10
N LYS A 241 10.63 -5.87 18.34
CA LYS A 241 11.48 -6.96 18.81
C LYS A 241 12.78 -6.38 19.37
N LEU A 242 12.99 -6.54 20.66
CA LEU A 242 14.19 -6.08 21.37
C LEU A 242 15.14 -7.24 21.67
N ASP A 243 16.44 -6.99 21.59
CA ASP A 243 17.42 -7.85 22.25
C ASP A 243 17.20 -7.79 23.76
N VAL A 244 17.36 -8.92 24.44
CA VAL A 244 17.12 -9.01 25.90
C VAL A 244 17.94 -7.99 26.70
N ASN A 245 19.10 -7.56 26.20
CA ASN A 245 19.96 -6.59 26.86
C ASN A 245 19.40 -5.16 26.84
N TYR A 246 18.47 -4.85 25.94
CA TYR A 246 17.81 -3.53 25.85
C TYR A 246 16.52 -3.46 26.67
N VAL A 247 16.07 -4.56 27.27
CA VAL A 247 14.90 -4.54 28.15
C VAL A 247 15.24 -3.74 29.42
N PRO A 248 14.43 -2.73 29.80
CA PRO A 248 14.67 -1.95 31.00
C PRO A 248 14.79 -2.85 32.23
N LYS A 249 15.82 -2.65 33.06
CA LYS A 249 16.12 -3.51 34.23
C LYS A 249 14.96 -3.68 35.22
N LYS A 250 14.05 -2.71 35.28
CA LYS A 250 12.87 -2.70 36.16
C LYS A 250 11.63 -3.35 35.53
N ALA A 251 11.68 -3.73 34.26
CA ALA A 251 10.55 -4.31 33.57
C ALA A 251 10.37 -5.79 33.95
N VAL A 252 9.14 -6.18 34.22
CA VAL A 252 8.76 -7.59 34.37
C VAL A 252 8.58 -8.18 32.97
N VAL A 253 9.37 -9.20 32.63
CA VAL A 253 9.23 -9.93 31.36
C VAL A 253 8.32 -11.12 31.57
N MET A 254 7.21 -11.14 30.83
CA MET A 254 6.23 -12.23 30.82
C MET A 254 6.70 -13.33 29.87
N GLU A 255 6.31 -14.57 30.16
CA GLU A 255 6.60 -15.76 29.34
C GLU A 255 5.40 -16.13 28.45
#